data_AF-A0A507DPT9-F1
#
_entry.id   AF-A0A507DPT9-F1
#
_cell.length_a   1.000
_cell.length_b   1.000
_cell.length_c   1.000
_cell.angle_alpha   90.00
_cell.angle_beta   90.00
_cell.angle_gamma   90.00
#
_symmetry.space_group_name_H-M   'P 1'
#
loop_
_entity.id
_entity.type
_entity.pdbx_description
1 polymer ?
#
loop_
_entity_poly.entity_id
_entity_poly.type
_entity_poly.pdbx_seq_one_letter_code
_entity_poly.pdbx_strand_id
1 'polypeptide(L)'
;MAAMAALRAARLTLRSPIVLQNSALRCSPSPLAFHTTARAALASETSTTASPSAKNELHEYGRFIASCLPKYIQQFSIYKDELTLYVAPTALIPTMLFLRDHSACQFKQIADIAGVDYPSRANRFEIVYNMLSLRYNTRIRVKTYATEVSPVPSVTPLFAGANWFEREAYDMYGIYFVNHPDLRRILTDYGFEGHPMRKDFPVTGYVEVRYDDEKKRVVAEPLELSQHLRAFEYQSPWEQTGTGTPQEKLASGETKPEQPKQ
;
A
#
# COMPACT_ATOMS: atom_id res chain seq x y z
N MET A 1 9.37 51.33 29.48
CA MET A 1 10.30 51.98 28.54
C MET A 1 11.69 51.96 29.17
N ALA A 2 12.66 51.44 28.42
CA ALA A 2 13.90 50.86 28.93
C ALA A 2 14.97 51.89 29.36
N ALA A 3 15.78 51.49 30.33
CA ALA A 3 16.93 52.20 30.87
C ALA A 3 18.20 51.99 30.02
N MET A 4 19.07 53.01 30.06
CA MET A 4 20.42 53.08 29.50
C MET A 4 21.39 52.01 30.05
N ALA A 5 22.34 51.57 29.21
CA ALA A 5 23.77 51.53 29.55
C ALA A 5 24.64 51.25 28.30
N ALA A 6 25.70 52.03 28.16
CA ALA A 6 26.71 51.99 27.11
C ALA A 6 27.93 51.13 27.51
N LEU A 7 28.70 50.61 26.56
CA LEU A 7 30.13 50.98 26.34
C LEU A 7 30.79 50.14 25.22
N ARG A 8 31.49 50.88 24.32
CA ARG A 8 32.83 50.68 23.68
C ARG A 8 33.35 49.27 23.35
N ALA A 9 34.24 49.03 22.39
CA ALA A 9 34.77 49.68 21.18
C ALA A 9 35.92 48.76 20.72
N ALA A 10 36.05 48.41 19.43
CA ALA A 10 37.33 48.05 18.82
C ALA A 10 37.17 48.01 17.28
N ARG A 11 37.70 49.03 16.60
CA ARG A 11 38.03 49.00 15.17
C ARG A 11 39.52 48.73 15.06
N LEU A 12 39.90 47.75 14.25
CA LEU A 12 41.21 47.67 13.61
C LEU A 12 41.04 47.05 12.23
N THR A 13 41.77 47.64 11.30
CA THR A 13 41.64 47.68 9.84
C THR A 13 42.34 46.54 9.10
N LEU A 14 42.09 46.50 7.79
CA LEU A 14 42.89 45.95 6.67
C LEU A 14 42.64 44.50 6.23
N ARG A 15 42.04 44.33 5.04
CA ARG A 15 42.76 43.97 3.78
C ARG A 15 41.80 43.91 2.58
N SER A 16 42.37 44.19 1.41
CA SER A 16 41.83 44.54 0.08
C SER A 16 41.10 43.42 -0.69
N PRO A 17 40.32 43.76 -1.75
CA PRO A 17 39.59 42.80 -2.56
C PRO A 17 40.47 42.19 -3.66
N ILE A 18 40.30 40.89 -3.92
CA ILE A 18 40.94 40.18 -5.05
C ILE A 18 39.90 40.00 -6.15
N VAL A 19 40.26 40.49 -7.33
CA VAL A 19 39.53 40.44 -8.60
C VAL A 19 39.50 39.01 -9.14
N LEU A 20 38.31 38.54 -9.50
CA LEU A 20 38.08 37.30 -10.26
C LEU A 20 38.43 37.53 -11.73
N GLN A 21 39.49 36.87 -12.20
CA GLN A 21 39.86 36.84 -13.61
C GLN A 21 39.52 35.47 -14.19
N ASN A 22 38.56 35.47 -15.11
CA ASN A 22 38.04 34.32 -15.84
C ASN A 22 39.10 33.87 -16.85
N SER A 23 39.54 32.60 -16.81
CA SER A 23 40.34 32.01 -17.88
C SER A 23 39.91 30.58 -18.15
N ALA A 24 39.49 30.37 -19.40
CA ALA A 24 39.04 29.11 -19.95
C ALA A 24 40.21 28.13 -20.10
N LEU A 25 40.04 26.91 -19.61
CA LEU A 25 40.85 25.77 -20.00
C LEU A 25 39.96 24.73 -20.67
N ARG A 26 40.26 24.52 -21.95
CA ARG A 26 39.70 23.51 -22.85
C ARG A 26 40.18 22.14 -22.38
N CYS A 27 39.26 21.19 -22.25
CA CYS A 27 39.58 19.78 -22.06
C CYS A 27 39.33 19.06 -23.38
N SER A 28 40.40 18.55 -24.01
CA SER A 28 40.32 17.70 -25.21
C SER A 28 40.06 16.23 -24.81
N PRO A 29 39.27 15.46 -25.58
CA PRO A 29 39.01 14.06 -25.28
C PRO A 29 40.13 13.17 -25.82
N SER A 30 40.72 12.34 -24.97
CA SER A 30 41.53 11.19 -25.37
C SER A 30 40.74 9.90 -25.14
N PRO A 31 40.69 8.95 -26.10
CA PRO A 31 39.89 7.75 -25.99
C PRO A 31 40.64 6.69 -25.17
N LEU A 32 40.08 6.30 -24.03
CA LEU A 32 40.51 5.08 -23.34
C LEU A 32 39.54 3.95 -23.70
N ALA A 33 40.13 2.88 -24.24
CA ALA A 33 39.48 1.71 -24.77
C ALA A 33 38.63 0.98 -23.71
N PHE A 34 37.37 0.73 -24.04
CA PHE A 34 36.51 -0.21 -23.33
C PHE A 34 36.93 -1.64 -23.69
N HIS A 35 37.59 -2.34 -22.78
CA HIS A 35 37.67 -3.80 -22.85
C HIS A 35 36.31 -4.39 -22.46
N THR A 36 35.65 -5.00 -23.43
CA THR A 36 34.46 -5.82 -23.25
C THR A 36 34.83 -7.11 -22.50
N THR A 37 34.79 -7.08 -21.17
CA THR A 37 34.49 -8.31 -20.41
C THR A 37 32.99 -8.40 -20.28
N ALA A 38 32.38 -9.09 -21.25
CA ALA A 38 31.06 -9.66 -21.11
C ALA A 38 31.11 -10.66 -19.95
N ARG A 39 30.83 -10.17 -18.74
CA ARG A 39 30.42 -11.04 -17.64
C ARG A 39 29.00 -11.44 -17.98
N ALA A 40 28.88 -12.58 -18.67
CA ALA A 40 27.65 -13.35 -18.70
C ALA A 40 27.22 -13.53 -17.25
N ALA A 41 26.29 -12.70 -16.81
CA ALA A 41 25.60 -12.90 -15.56
C ALA A 41 24.88 -14.24 -15.74
N LEU A 42 25.42 -15.23 -15.06
CA LEU A 42 24.81 -16.52 -14.80
C LEU A 42 23.34 -16.23 -14.51
N ALA A 43 22.45 -16.67 -15.41
CA ALA A 43 21.04 -16.81 -15.13
C ALA A 43 20.94 -17.88 -14.04
N SER A 44 21.15 -17.47 -12.79
CA SER A 44 20.79 -18.28 -11.64
C SER A 44 19.28 -18.29 -11.62
N GLU A 45 18.70 -19.46 -11.87
CA GLU A 45 17.34 -19.79 -11.53
C GLU A 45 17.05 -19.28 -10.11
N THR A 46 16.31 -18.17 -9.98
CA THR A 46 15.72 -17.74 -8.71
C THR A 46 14.57 -18.68 -8.38
N SER A 47 14.89 -19.94 -8.09
CA SER A 47 14.04 -20.75 -7.24
C SER A 47 14.14 -20.13 -5.84
N THR A 48 13.07 -19.47 -5.40
CA THR A 48 12.98 -18.96 -4.03
C THR A 48 12.89 -20.16 -3.09
N THR A 49 14.01 -20.77 -2.75
CA THR A 49 14.09 -21.77 -1.69
C THR A 49 14.04 -21.03 -0.35
N ALA A 50 12.85 -20.57 0.02
CA ALA A 50 12.58 -20.15 1.39
C ALA A 50 12.83 -21.35 2.31
N SER A 51 13.70 -21.17 3.30
CA SER A 51 14.05 -22.21 4.27
C SER A 51 12.78 -22.76 4.95
N PRO A 52 12.69 -24.08 5.18
CA PRO A 52 11.50 -24.68 5.79
C PRO A 52 11.25 -24.18 7.22
N SER A 53 12.28 -23.70 7.93
CA SER A 53 12.17 -23.17 9.30
C SER A 53 11.31 -21.91 9.36
N ALA A 54 11.54 -20.94 8.47
CA ALA A 54 10.83 -19.65 8.49
C ALA A 54 9.33 -19.80 8.22
N LYS A 55 8.94 -20.79 7.39
CA LYS A 55 7.53 -21.08 7.10
C LYS A 55 6.78 -21.60 8.32
N ASN A 56 7.44 -22.45 9.12
CA ASN A 56 6.87 -23.00 10.34
C ASN A 56 6.66 -21.89 11.38
N GLU A 57 7.62 -20.98 11.51
CA GLU A 57 7.56 -19.83 12.44
C GLU A 57 6.37 -18.91 12.14
N LEU A 58 6.14 -18.56 10.87
CA LEU A 58 4.98 -17.75 10.45
C LEU A 58 3.65 -18.46 10.70
N HIS A 59 3.61 -19.79 10.53
CA HIS A 59 2.43 -20.58 10.80
C HIS A 59 2.11 -20.67 12.28
N GLU A 60 3.12 -20.83 13.13
CA GLU A 60 2.99 -20.78 14.58
C GLU A 60 2.55 -19.38 15.05
N TYR A 61 3.12 -18.33 14.47
CA TYR A 61 2.72 -16.95 14.76
C TYR A 61 1.27 -16.65 14.36
N GLY A 62 0.83 -17.13 13.18
CA GLY A 62 -0.57 -17.04 12.74
C GLY A 62 -1.53 -17.77 13.69
N ARG A 63 -1.17 -18.98 14.14
CA ARG A 63 -1.92 -19.73 15.15
C ARG A 63 -1.95 -19.01 16.50
N PHE A 64 -0.83 -18.42 16.92
CA PHE A 64 -0.72 -17.64 18.15
C PHE A 64 -1.72 -16.46 18.12
N ILE A 65 -1.71 -15.64 17.06
CA ILE A 65 -2.64 -14.51 16.94
C ILE A 65 -4.11 -15.01 16.92
N ALA A 66 -4.39 -16.08 16.18
CA ALA A 66 -5.73 -16.70 16.15
C ALA A 66 -6.18 -17.17 17.55
N SER A 67 -5.27 -17.73 18.35
CA SER A 67 -5.55 -18.17 19.73
C SER A 67 -5.80 -17.02 20.69
N CYS A 68 -5.15 -15.86 20.49
CA CYS A 68 -5.37 -14.67 21.30
C CYS A 68 -6.72 -13.99 20.99
N LEU A 69 -7.17 -14.01 19.73
CA LEU A 69 -8.38 -13.32 19.26
C LEU A 69 -9.34 -14.25 18.49
N PRO A 70 -9.84 -15.34 19.10
CA PRO A 70 -10.68 -16.33 18.40
C PRO A 70 -12.03 -15.77 17.96
N LYS A 71 -12.52 -14.70 18.61
CA LYS A 71 -13.80 -14.05 18.28
C LYS A 71 -13.73 -13.25 16.97
N TYR A 72 -12.56 -12.74 16.61
CA TYR A 72 -12.40 -11.71 15.57
C TYR A 72 -11.80 -12.25 14.28
N ILE A 73 -10.86 -13.19 14.40
CA ILE A 73 -10.14 -13.79 13.27
C ILE A 73 -10.97 -14.94 12.74
N GLN A 74 -11.37 -14.86 11.48
CA GLN A 74 -12.12 -15.93 10.81
C GLN A 74 -11.19 -17.03 10.32
N GLN A 75 -10.11 -16.61 9.66
CA GLN A 75 -9.08 -17.48 9.12
C GLN A 75 -7.80 -16.68 8.90
N PHE A 76 -6.69 -17.38 8.72
CA PHE A 76 -5.44 -16.80 8.22
C PHE A 76 -4.93 -17.63 7.05
N SER A 77 -4.27 -16.98 6.10
CA SER A 77 -3.59 -17.64 5.00
C SER A 77 -2.14 -17.18 4.96
N ILE A 78 -1.24 -18.13 4.71
CA ILE A 78 0.17 -17.85 4.50
C ILE A 78 0.48 -18.23 3.07
N TYR A 79 1.09 -17.31 2.34
CA TYR A 79 1.59 -17.60 1.01
C TYR A 79 3.01 -17.06 0.90
N LYS A 80 3.94 -17.96 0.56
CA LYS A 80 5.38 -17.70 0.68
C LYS A 80 5.71 -17.21 2.10
N ASP A 81 6.13 -15.97 2.26
CA ASP A 81 6.51 -15.38 3.54
C ASP A 81 5.54 -14.26 4.00
N GLU A 82 4.32 -14.24 3.44
CA GLU A 82 3.31 -13.24 3.77
C GLU A 82 2.16 -13.85 4.59
N LEU A 83 2.00 -13.38 5.83
CA LEU A 83 0.86 -13.69 6.68
C LEU A 83 -0.30 -12.75 6.40
N THR A 84 -1.45 -13.32 6.05
CA THR A 84 -2.71 -12.61 5.83
C THR A 84 -3.77 -13.06 6.83
N LEU A 85 -4.33 -12.12 7.59
CA LEU A 85 -5.45 -12.34 8.50
C LEU A 85 -6.76 -11.87 7.85
N TYR A 86 -7.81 -12.69 7.94
CA TYR A 86 -9.15 -12.34 7.49
C TYR A 86 -10.03 -12.02 8.69
N VAL A 87 -10.59 -10.82 8.70
CA VAL A 87 -11.28 -10.22 9.85
C VAL A 87 -12.61 -9.63 9.38
N ALA A 88 -13.63 -9.71 10.23
CA ALA A 88 -14.90 -9.03 9.96
C ALA A 88 -14.75 -7.50 10.10
N PRO A 89 -15.53 -6.68 9.37
CA PRO A 89 -15.46 -5.22 9.51
C PRO A 89 -15.75 -4.74 10.95
N THR A 90 -16.65 -5.40 11.68
CA THR A 90 -16.96 -5.10 13.10
C THR A 90 -15.80 -5.37 14.04
N ALA A 91 -14.90 -6.28 13.66
CA ALA A 91 -13.78 -6.75 14.46
C ALA A 91 -12.47 -6.03 14.12
N LEU A 92 -12.51 -5.05 13.22
CA LEU A 92 -11.34 -4.38 12.68
C LEU A 92 -10.59 -3.58 13.75
N ILE A 93 -11.27 -2.65 14.45
CA ILE A 93 -10.67 -1.82 15.50
C ILE A 93 -9.98 -2.66 16.59
N PRO A 94 -10.63 -3.65 17.23
CA PRO A 94 -9.98 -4.42 18.29
C PRO A 94 -8.78 -5.23 17.78
N THR A 95 -8.86 -5.76 16.56
CA THR A 95 -7.74 -6.49 15.95
C THR A 95 -6.56 -5.57 15.66
N MET A 96 -6.81 -4.39 15.09
CA MET A 96 -5.78 -3.38 14.82
C MET A 96 -5.13 -2.86 16.09
N LEU A 97 -5.91 -2.64 17.15
CA LEU A 97 -5.41 -2.23 18.46
C LEU A 97 -4.47 -3.29 19.04
N PHE A 98 -4.87 -4.57 19.01
CA PHE A 98 -4.03 -5.68 19.47
C PHE A 98 -2.73 -5.78 18.67
N LEU A 99 -2.81 -5.71 17.34
CA LEU A 99 -1.63 -5.77 16.46
C LEU A 99 -0.70 -4.56 16.62
N ARG A 100 -1.19 -3.44 17.14
CA ARG A 100 -0.36 -2.27 17.41
C ARG A 100 0.34 -2.37 18.77
N ASP A 101 -0.39 -2.82 19.81
CA ASP A 101 0.02 -2.63 21.21
C ASP A 101 0.55 -3.89 21.89
N HIS A 102 0.24 -5.08 21.37
CA HIS A 102 0.74 -6.32 21.95
C HIS A 102 2.27 -6.44 21.86
N SER A 103 2.93 -6.93 22.91
CA SER A 103 4.40 -6.98 22.96
C SER A 103 5.01 -7.85 21.85
N ALA A 104 4.35 -8.94 21.47
CA ALA A 104 4.75 -9.80 20.36
C ALA A 104 4.28 -9.30 18.97
N CYS A 105 3.36 -8.34 18.92
CA CYS A 105 2.79 -7.79 17.69
C CYS A 105 2.93 -6.26 17.78
N GLN A 106 4.12 -5.74 17.47
CA GLN A 106 4.38 -4.29 17.53
C GLN A 106 4.28 -3.68 16.13
N PHE A 107 3.14 -3.82 15.47
CA PHE A 107 2.89 -3.24 14.15
C PHE A 107 2.52 -1.77 14.31
N LYS A 108 3.54 -0.91 14.38
CA LYS A 108 3.36 0.54 14.62
C LYS A 108 3.15 1.35 13.34
N GLN A 109 3.54 0.81 12.18
CA GLN A 109 3.46 1.52 10.91
C GLN A 109 2.43 0.86 10.00
N ILE A 110 1.50 1.67 9.49
CA ILE A 110 0.71 1.32 8.31
C ILE A 110 1.55 1.64 7.08
N ALA A 111 1.75 0.65 6.23
CA ALA A 111 2.42 0.82 4.95
C ALA A 111 1.44 1.31 3.88
N ASP A 112 0.24 0.72 3.84
CA ASP A 112 -0.75 0.97 2.79
C ASP A 112 -2.15 0.48 3.23
N ILE A 113 -3.19 1.11 2.69
CA ILE A 113 -4.58 0.65 2.76
C ILE A 113 -5.15 0.67 1.35
N ALA A 114 -5.40 -0.51 0.80
CA ALA A 114 -5.89 -0.67 -0.56
C ALA A 114 -7.30 -1.28 -0.59
N GLY A 115 -8.16 -0.77 -1.47
CA GLY A 115 -9.41 -1.42 -1.84
C GLY A 115 -9.22 -2.38 -3.01
N VAL A 116 -9.97 -3.48 -3.03
CA VAL A 116 -10.04 -4.39 -4.18
C VAL A 116 -11.50 -4.69 -4.46
N ASP A 117 -11.89 -4.58 -5.73
CA ASP A 117 -13.25 -4.81 -6.18
C ASP A 117 -13.40 -6.20 -6.83
N TYR A 118 -14.22 -7.05 -6.21
CA TYR A 118 -14.62 -8.37 -6.69
C TYR A 118 -16.14 -8.40 -6.95
N PRO A 119 -16.60 -8.08 -8.17
CA PRO A 119 -18.05 -7.96 -8.47
C PRO A 119 -18.81 -9.29 -8.35
N SER A 120 -18.12 -10.44 -8.38
CA SER A 120 -18.74 -11.75 -8.23
C SER A 120 -19.11 -12.12 -6.79
N ARG A 121 -18.64 -11.37 -5.78
CA ARG A 121 -18.90 -11.63 -4.37
C ARG A 121 -20.06 -10.79 -3.85
N ALA A 122 -20.82 -11.32 -2.88
CA ALA A 122 -21.87 -10.56 -2.21
C ALA A 122 -21.32 -9.30 -1.50
N ASN A 123 -20.16 -9.45 -0.84
CA ASN A 123 -19.38 -8.32 -0.36
C ASN A 123 -18.37 -7.97 -1.45
N ARG A 124 -18.76 -6.99 -2.27
CA ARG A 124 -18.02 -6.55 -3.46
C ARG A 124 -16.61 -6.07 -3.16
N PHE A 125 -16.43 -5.32 -2.07
CA PHE A 125 -15.16 -4.70 -1.74
C PHE A 125 -14.39 -5.50 -0.68
N GLU A 126 -13.09 -5.67 -0.90
CA GLU A 126 -12.13 -6.20 0.05
C GLU A 126 -11.13 -5.08 0.38
N ILE A 127 -11.01 -4.70 1.65
CA ILE A 127 -10.05 -3.70 2.10
C ILE A 127 -8.85 -4.43 2.69
N VAL A 128 -7.67 -4.05 2.24
CA VAL A 128 -6.40 -4.66 2.59
C VAL A 128 -5.54 -3.65 3.32
N TYR A 129 -5.22 -3.95 4.57
CA TYR A 129 -4.32 -3.17 5.39
C TYR A 129 -2.96 -3.86 5.42
N ASN A 130 -1.93 -3.19 4.91
CA ASN A 130 -0.57 -3.66 4.99
C ASN A 130 0.15 -2.94 6.13
N MET A 131 0.70 -3.70 7.07
CA MET A 131 1.39 -3.14 8.23
C MET A 131 2.81 -3.68 8.37
N LEU A 132 3.66 -2.88 9.02
CA LEU A 132 5.06 -3.16 9.27
C LEU A 132 5.36 -3.02 10.76
N SER A 133 6.01 -4.03 11.33
CA SER A 133 6.65 -3.94 12.65
C SER A 133 8.11 -3.59 12.46
N LEU A 134 8.52 -2.41 12.93
CA LEU A 134 9.92 -1.98 12.87
C LEU A 134 10.79 -2.76 13.86
N ARG A 135 10.23 -3.18 15.01
CA ARG A 135 10.96 -3.94 16.05
C ARG A 135 11.39 -5.31 15.55
N TYR A 136 10.48 -6.01 14.89
CA TYR A 136 10.69 -7.38 14.43
C TYR A 136 11.03 -7.46 12.93
N ASN A 137 10.97 -6.32 12.22
CA ASN A 137 11.11 -6.23 10.76
C ASN A 137 10.20 -7.22 10.01
N THR A 138 8.98 -7.42 10.52
CA THR A 138 7.97 -8.31 9.95
C THR A 138 6.80 -7.53 9.36
N ARG A 139 6.18 -8.10 8.32
CA ARG A 139 4.99 -7.54 7.68
C ARG A 139 3.78 -8.44 7.93
N ILE A 140 2.62 -7.82 8.05
CA ILE A 140 1.35 -8.53 8.15
C ILE A 140 0.31 -7.83 7.30
N ARG A 141 -0.56 -8.63 6.69
CA ARG A 141 -1.72 -8.16 5.93
C ARG A 141 -2.98 -8.46 6.71
N VAL A 142 -3.84 -7.48 6.92
CA VAL A 142 -5.16 -7.67 7.49
C VAL A 142 -6.18 -7.33 6.43
N LYS A 143 -7.15 -8.22 6.22
CA LYS A 143 -8.17 -8.06 5.20
C LYS A 143 -9.54 -8.04 5.82
N THR A 144 -10.34 -7.09 5.39
CA THR A 144 -11.76 -6.99 5.72
C THR A 144 -12.58 -6.85 4.45
N TYR A 145 -13.89 -6.95 4.58
CA TYR A 145 -14.81 -6.84 3.45
C TYR A 145 -15.88 -5.80 3.73
N ALA A 146 -16.40 -5.22 2.65
CA ALA A 146 -17.48 -4.24 2.66
C ALA A 146 -18.39 -4.42 1.45
N THR A 147 -19.62 -3.94 1.58
CA THR A 147 -20.52 -3.72 0.44
C THR A 147 -20.47 -2.25 0.03
N GLU A 148 -21.26 -1.85 -0.97
CA GLU A 148 -21.31 -0.46 -1.42
C GLU A 148 -21.92 0.50 -0.39
N VAL A 149 -22.78 -0.02 0.49
CA VAL A 149 -23.53 0.77 1.48
C VAL A 149 -23.10 0.45 2.90
N SER A 150 -22.56 -0.76 3.14
CA SER A 150 -22.11 -1.16 4.46
C SER A 150 -20.87 -0.38 4.86
N PRO A 151 -20.90 0.32 6.00
CA PRO A 151 -19.79 1.16 6.39
C PRO A 151 -18.76 0.37 7.20
N VAL A 152 -17.49 0.76 7.07
CA VAL A 152 -16.36 0.12 7.76
C VAL A 152 -15.83 1.06 8.83
N PRO A 153 -15.49 0.60 10.05
CA PRO A 153 -14.90 1.49 11.05
C PRO A 153 -13.53 2.00 10.62
N SER A 154 -13.32 3.31 10.74
CA SER A 154 -12.04 3.98 10.48
C SER A 154 -10.95 3.58 11.49
N VAL A 155 -9.72 3.48 11.03
CA VAL A 155 -8.51 3.17 11.81
C VAL A 155 -7.68 4.43 12.10
N THR A 156 -8.13 5.61 11.65
CA THR A 156 -7.46 6.88 11.93
C THR A 156 -7.16 7.17 13.40
N PRO A 157 -8.03 6.86 14.39
CA PRO A 157 -7.68 7.12 15.79
C PRO A 157 -6.52 6.24 16.29
N LEU A 158 -6.24 5.11 15.63
CA LEU A 158 -5.12 4.24 15.99
C LEU A 158 -3.84 4.62 15.24
N PHE A 159 -3.98 5.00 13.96
CA PHE A 159 -2.88 5.33 13.08
C PHE A 159 -3.18 6.61 12.31
N ALA A 160 -2.48 7.69 12.63
CA ALA A 160 -2.67 8.98 11.97
C ALA A 160 -2.43 8.92 10.44
N GLY A 161 -1.54 8.03 9.99
CA GLY A 161 -1.26 7.83 8.57
C GLY A 161 -2.42 7.23 7.77
N ALA A 162 -3.40 6.58 8.42
CA ALA A 162 -4.55 5.97 7.74
C ALA A 162 -5.49 7.01 7.10
N ASN A 163 -5.46 8.27 7.55
CA ASN A 163 -6.42 9.30 7.14
C ASN A 163 -6.44 9.49 5.62
N TRP A 164 -5.27 9.60 5.00
CA TRP A 164 -5.17 9.83 3.56
C TRP A 164 -5.57 8.59 2.75
N PHE A 165 -5.16 7.40 3.17
CA PHE A 165 -5.51 6.17 2.47
C PHE A 165 -6.99 5.80 2.58
N GLU A 166 -7.63 6.05 3.72
CA GLU A 166 -9.08 5.84 3.87
C GLU A 166 -9.88 6.82 2.99
N ARG A 167 -9.41 8.07 2.85
CA ARG A 167 -9.98 9.03 1.89
C ARG A 167 -9.78 8.62 0.44
N GLU A 168 -8.60 8.10 0.11
CA GLU A 168 -8.32 7.56 -1.22
C GLU A 168 -9.23 6.36 -1.54
N ALA A 169 -9.39 5.42 -0.61
CA ALA A 169 -10.28 4.27 -0.78
C ALA A 169 -11.75 4.70 -0.93
N TYR A 170 -12.18 5.77 -0.24
CA TYR A 170 -13.48 6.38 -0.44
C TYR A 170 -13.63 7.00 -1.84
N ASP A 171 -12.64 7.75 -2.31
CA ASP A 171 -12.70 8.41 -3.62
C ASP A 171 -12.67 7.40 -4.78
N MET A 172 -11.79 6.40 -4.70
CA MET A 172 -11.55 5.43 -5.77
C MET A 172 -12.57 4.30 -5.83
N TYR A 173 -13.04 3.80 -4.69
CA TYR A 173 -13.97 2.66 -4.62
C TYR A 173 -15.35 3.02 -4.06
N GLY A 174 -15.49 4.13 -3.34
CA GLY A 174 -16.74 4.50 -2.66
C GLY A 174 -16.97 3.76 -1.35
N ILE A 175 -15.90 3.26 -0.72
CA ILE A 175 -16.00 2.58 0.58
C ILE A 175 -16.19 3.62 1.67
N TYR A 176 -17.26 3.50 2.45
CA TYR A 176 -17.59 4.48 3.48
C TYR A 176 -16.96 4.11 4.84
N PHE A 177 -16.20 5.04 5.44
CA PHE A 177 -15.56 4.84 6.73
C PHE A 177 -16.29 5.58 7.86
N VAL A 178 -16.73 4.86 8.91
CA VAL A 178 -17.36 5.44 10.11
C VAL A 178 -16.30 6.00 11.05
N ASN A 179 -16.60 7.14 11.68
CA ASN A 179 -15.71 7.83 12.64
C ASN A 179 -14.42 8.39 12.03
N HIS A 180 -14.38 8.60 10.71
CA HIS A 180 -13.29 9.32 10.06
C HIS A 180 -13.44 10.84 10.30
N PRO A 181 -12.36 11.59 10.60
CA PRO A 181 -12.46 13.02 10.93
C PRO A 181 -12.87 13.93 9.77
N ASP A 182 -12.39 13.66 8.55
CA ASP A 182 -12.71 14.44 7.33
C ASP A 182 -12.75 13.51 6.11
N LEU A 183 -13.89 12.83 5.89
CA LEU A 183 -14.04 11.93 4.74
C LEU A 183 -14.55 12.70 3.53
N ARG A 184 -13.63 13.02 2.61
CA ARG A 184 -13.92 13.66 1.33
C ARG A 184 -12.93 13.20 0.27
N ARG A 185 -13.29 13.45 -0.99
CA ARG A 185 -12.46 13.16 -2.18
C ARG A 185 -11.10 13.83 -2.11
N ILE A 186 -10.13 13.28 -2.83
CA ILE A 186 -8.74 13.74 -2.78
C ILE A 186 -7.99 13.64 -4.10
N LEU A 187 -8.27 12.62 -4.92
CA LEU A 187 -7.62 12.40 -6.22
C LEU A 187 -8.48 12.90 -7.38
N THR A 188 -9.81 12.76 -7.28
CA THR A 188 -10.73 13.16 -8.35
C THR A 188 -11.01 14.65 -8.35
N ASP A 189 -11.51 15.15 -9.49
CA ASP A 189 -11.98 16.52 -9.63
C ASP A 189 -13.18 16.80 -8.71
N TYR A 190 -13.39 18.06 -8.35
CA TYR A 190 -14.39 18.49 -7.37
C TYR A 190 -15.81 18.08 -7.77
N GLY A 191 -16.15 18.18 -9.06
CA GLY A 191 -17.47 17.84 -9.62
C GLY A 191 -17.57 16.43 -10.19
N PHE A 192 -16.60 15.54 -9.92
CA PHE A 192 -16.57 14.21 -10.51
C PHE A 192 -17.77 13.35 -10.08
N GLU A 193 -18.31 12.50 -10.95
CA GLU A 193 -19.40 11.60 -10.59
C GLU A 193 -18.98 10.15 -10.81
N GLY A 194 -19.09 9.35 -9.75
CA GLY A 194 -18.66 7.94 -9.74
C GLY A 194 -17.31 7.72 -9.05
N HIS A 195 -16.85 6.46 -9.14
CA HIS A 195 -15.66 5.94 -8.46
C HIS A 195 -14.77 5.21 -9.47
N PRO A 196 -13.61 5.79 -9.86
CA PRO A 196 -12.86 5.33 -11.03
C PRO A 196 -12.34 3.89 -10.99
N MET A 197 -11.96 3.38 -9.81
CA MET A 197 -11.30 2.07 -9.69
C MET A 197 -12.29 0.91 -9.55
N ARG A 198 -13.59 1.18 -9.64
CA ARG A 198 -14.59 0.12 -9.72
C ARG A 198 -14.56 -0.55 -11.10
N LYS A 199 -14.81 -1.85 -11.15
CA LYS A 199 -14.71 -2.66 -12.39
C LYS A 199 -15.78 -2.37 -13.44
N ASP A 200 -16.87 -1.74 -13.05
CA ASP A 200 -17.96 -1.25 -13.90
C ASP A 200 -17.68 0.13 -14.52
N PHE A 201 -16.68 0.87 -14.01
CA PHE A 201 -16.36 2.20 -14.52
C PHE A 201 -15.54 2.12 -15.83
N PRO A 202 -15.91 2.87 -16.89
CA PRO A 202 -15.17 2.86 -18.14
C PRO A 202 -13.81 3.55 -17.97
N VAL A 203 -12.76 3.00 -18.59
CA VAL A 203 -11.38 3.52 -18.50
C VAL A 203 -11.27 5.00 -18.89
N THR A 204 -12.08 5.44 -19.85
CA THR A 204 -12.08 6.79 -20.38
C THR A 204 -12.90 7.78 -19.53
N GLY A 205 -13.75 7.28 -18.64
CA GLY A 205 -14.76 8.08 -17.95
C GLY A 205 -15.95 8.45 -18.85
N TYR A 206 -16.81 9.32 -18.33
CA TYR A 206 -18.05 9.76 -18.98
C TYR A 206 -17.99 11.18 -19.56
N VAL A 207 -17.08 12.00 -19.05
CA VAL A 207 -16.99 13.43 -19.37
C VAL A 207 -15.59 13.78 -19.86
N GLU A 208 -15.53 14.70 -20.80
CA GLU A 208 -14.31 15.36 -21.23
C GLU A 208 -14.41 16.87 -20.98
N VAL A 209 -13.26 17.54 -21.06
CA VAL A 209 -13.14 18.94 -20.70
C VAL A 209 -12.53 19.71 -21.86
N ARG A 210 -13.22 20.77 -22.30
CA ARG A 210 -12.74 21.68 -23.35
C ARG A 210 -12.93 23.15 -22.96
N TYR A 211 -12.12 24.02 -23.56
CA TYR A 211 -12.32 25.47 -23.44
C TYR A 211 -13.40 25.92 -24.43
N ASP A 212 -14.39 26.64 -23.93
CA ASP A 212 -15.45 27.25 -24.74
C ASP A 212 -15.20 28.76 -24.84
N ASP A 213 -14.89 29.23 -26.05
CA ASP A 213 -14.55 30.63 -26.30
C ASP A 213 -15.77 31.56 -26.16
N GLU A 214 -16.98 31.07 -26.44
CA GLU A 214 -18.20 31.87 -26.30
C GLU A 214 -18.49 32.19 -24.84
N LYS A 215 -18.33 31.18 -23.97
CA LYS A 215 -18.52 31.32 -22.51
C LYS A 215 -17.26 31.78 -21.78
N LYS A 216 -16.13 31.88 -22.47
CA LYS A 216 -14.78 32.18 -21.93
C LYS A 216 -14.41 31.34 -20.70
N ARG A 217 -14.86 30.08 -20.66
CA ARG A 217 -14.63 29.17 -19.52
C ARG A 217 -14.43 27.73 -19.97
N VAL A 218 -13.89 26.93 -19.07
CA VAL A 218 -13.77 25.48 -19.25
C VAL A 218 -15.12 24.82 -18.99
N VAL A 219 -15.57 23.97 -19.90
CA VAL A 219 -16.86 23.26 -19.84
C VAL A 219 -16.60 21.75 -19.87
N ALA A 220 -17.34 21.01 -19.05
CA ALA A 220 -17.38 19.56 -19.08
C ALA A 220 -18.55 19.09 -19.98
N GLU A 221 -18.26 18.24 -20.96
CA GLU A 221 -19.21 17.70 -21.92
C GLU A 221 -19.15 16.18 -21.93
N PRO A 222 -20.20 15.48 -22.43
CA PRO A 222 -20.13 14.05 -22.64
C PRO A 222 -18.94 13.69 -23.54
N LEU A 223 -18.26 12.59 -23.21
CA LEU A 223 -17.05 12.15 -23.88
C LEU A 223 -17.27 11.81 -25.37
N GLU A 224 -16.46 12.39 -26.26
CA GLU A 224 -16.41 12.05 -27.69
C GLU A 224 -14.97 11.79 -28.15
N LEU A 225 -14.60 10.51 -28.25
CA LEU A 225 -13.25 10.13 -28.68
C LEU A 225 -13.15 10.04 -30.21
N SER A 226 -12.16 10.73 -30.79
CA SER A 226 -11.83 10.60 -32.21
C SER A 226 -11.37 9.18 -32.58
N GLN A 227 -10.70 8.49 -31.65
CA GLN A 227 -10.35 7.09 -31.76
C GLN A 227 -10.82 6.35 -30.51
N HIS A 228 -11.67 5.33 -30.70
CA HIS A 228 -12.08 4.45 -29.62
C HIS A 228 -10.93 3.61 -29.06
N LEU A 229 -11.00 3.31 -27.76
CA LEU A 229 -10.08 2.38 -27.12
C LEU A 229 -10.20 0.99 -27.74
N ARG A 230 -9.08 0.45 -28.24
CA ARG A 230 -9.02 -0.90 -28.78
C ARG A 230 -8.73 -1.89 -27.65
N ALA A 231 -9.70 -2.71 -27.29
CA ALA A 231 -9.53 -3.81 -26.36
C ALA A 231 -8.94 -5.03 -27.09
N PHE A 232 -7.72 -5.41 -26.73
CA PHE A 232 -7.07 -6.60 -27.27
C PHE A 232 -7.18 -7.75 -26.27
N GLU A 233 -7.66 -8.89 -26.72
CA GLU A 233 -7.71 -10.11 -25.93
C GLU A 233 -6.40 -10.89 -26.08
N TYR A 234 -5.53 -10.77 -25.09
CA TYR A 234 -4.24 -11.49 -25.05
C TYR A 234 -4.32 -12.86 -24.36
N GLN A 235 -5.53 -13.30 -24.00
CA GLN A 235 -5.70 -14.54 -23.24
C GLN A 235 -5.41 -15.75 -24.12
N SER A 236 -4.53 -16.64 -23.64
CA SER A 236 -4.26 -17.92 -24.27
C SER A 236 -5.48 -18.85 -24.11
N PRO A 237 -5.89 -19.60 -25.14
CA PRO A 237 -6.90 -20.65 -25.02
C PRO A 237 -6.46 -21.81 -24.10
N TRP A 238 -5.15 -21.97 -23.91
CA TRP A 238 -4.56 -23.02 -23.08
C TRP A 238 -4.25 -22.50 -21.68
N GLU A 239 -4.51 -23.34 -20.67
CA GLU A 239 -4.09 -23.11 -19.28
C GLU A 239 -2.55 -22.98 -19.22
N GLN A 240 -2.07 -21.80 -18.85
CA GLN A 240 -0.63 -21.47 -18.87
C GLN A 240 0.13 -22.03 -17.67
N THR A 241 -0.55 -22.19 -16.53
CA THR A 241 0.05 -22.60 -15.26
C THR A 241 -0.76 -23.72 -14.65
N GLY A 242 -0.14 -24.86 -14.32
CA GLY A 242 -0.81 -25.96 -13.62
C GLY A 242 -1.10 -25.65 -12.14
N THR A 243 -1.55 -26.66 -11.39
CA THR A 243 -2.01 -26.55 -9.98
C THR A 243 -0.94 -26.10 -8.97
N GLY A 244 0.31 -25.93 -9.41
CA GLY A 244 1.47 -25.66 -8.56
C GLY A 244 1.82 -26.86 -7.66
N THR A 245 2.89 -26.71 -6.90
CA THR A 245 3.23 -27.66 -5.83
C THR A 245 2.31 -27.41 -4.64
N PRO A 246 1.54 -28.42 -4.16
CA PRO A 246 0.77 -28.29 -2.94
C PRO A 246 1.71 -27.86 -1.81
N GLN A 247 1.38 -26.79 -1.09
CA GLN A 247 2.06 -26.52 0.16
C GLN A 247 1.74 -27.67 1.11
N GLU A 248 2.78 -28.33 1.63
CA GLU A 248 2.66 -29.39 2.61
C GLU A 248 1.81 -28.85 3.76
N LYS A 249 0.57 -29.36 3.88
CA LYS A 249 -0.29 -28.99 5.00
C LYS A 249 0.46 -29.47 6.24
N LEU A 250 1.00 -28.55 7.05
CA LEU A 250 1.49 -28.90 8.37
C LEU A 250 0.34 -29.63 9.06
N ALA A 251 0.55 -30.91 9.36
CA ALA A 251 -0.43 -31.75 10.03
C ALA A 251 -0.99 -30.94 11.20
N SER A 252 -2.27 -30.57 11.12
CA SER A 252 -3.01 -30.10 12.27
C SER A 252 -2.82 -31.18 13.32
N GLY A 253 -2.08 -30.86 14.38
CA GLY A 253 -1.96 -31.70 15.56
C GLY A 253 -3.33 -31.81 16.20
N GLU A 254 -4.19 -32.65 15.63
CA GLU A 254 -5.31 -33.23 16.35
C GLU A 254 -4.68 -34.10 17.43
N THR A 255 -4.56 -33.55 18.64
CA THR A 255 -4.51 -34.38 19.84
C THR A 255 -5.80 -35.17 19.86
N LYS A 256 -5.79 -36.39 19.30
CA LYS A 256 -6.82 -37.38 19.56
C LYS A 256 -6.94 -37.49 21.08
N PRO A 257 -8.13 -37.27 21.68
CA PRO A 257 -8.30 -37.53 23.10
C PRO A 257 -7.97 -39.02 23.34
N GLU A 258 -6.96 -39.25 24.15
CA GLU A 258 -6.57 -40.58 24.59
C GLU A 258 -7.78 -41.20 25.31
N GLN A 259 -8.39 -42.21 24.69
CA GLN A 259 -9.48 -42.93 25.32
C GLN A 259 -8.91 -43.63 26.56
N PRO A 260 -9.54 -43.50 27.74
CA PRO A 260 -9.08 -44.21 28.92
C PRO A 260 -9.15 -45.71 28.64
N LYS A 261 -8.00 -46.39 28.75
CA LYS A 261 -7.94 -47.84 28.75
C LYS A 261 -8.63 -48.33 30.02
N GLN A 262 -9.79 -48.96 29.82
CA GLN A 262 -10.57 -49.87 30.67
C GLN A 262 -10.60 -49.58 32.17
#